data_AF-A0A6B2S7R5-F1
#
_entry.id   AF-A0A6B2S7R5-F1
#
_cell.length_a   1.000
_cell.length_b   1.000
_cell.length_c   1.000
_cell.angle_alpha   90.00
_cell.angle_beta   90.00
_cell.angle_gamma   90.00
#
_symmetry.space_group_name_H-M   'P 1'
#
loop_
_entity.id
_entity.type
_entity.pdbx_description
1 polymer ?
#
loop_
_entity_poly.entity_id
_entity_poly.type
_entity_poly.pdbx_seq_one_letter_code
_entity_poly.pdbx_strand_id
1 'polypeptide(L)'
;TPVRALTDAGAELPDGTELRAPRVVVATGPEAAARLLPGLAVPETRTVTTYYHAAPHPPLHEPTLVVDSARRFLNTCVLSEVAPTYAPADRSLISTSVLGSGAPGEEERLRGALAEVYRTDTSSWELLAPYTVEGALPAMTAPWPLSRTTRVTPGRYVCGDHRATGSVQGALASGARAAREVLADRGGPQ
;
A
#
# COMPACT_ATOMS: atom_id res chain seq x y z
N THR A 1 -11.41 -17.03 4.07
CA THR A 1 -10.98 -17.51 5.41
C THR A 1 -9.52 -17.16 5.63
N PRO A 2 -9.15 -16.54 6.76
CA PRO A 2 -7.74 -16.27 7.06
C PRO A 2 -6.97 -17.58 7.25
N VAL A 3 -5.69 -17.60 6.89
CA VAL A 3 -4.79 -18.72 7.19
C VAL A 3 -4.23 -18.53 8.60
N ARG A 4 -4.31 -19.58 9.42
CA ARG A 4 -3.78 -19.58 10.80
C ARG A 4 -2.27 -19.84 10.80
N ALA A 5 -1.85 -20.88 10.09
CA ALA A 5 -0.46 -21.33 10.05
C ALA A 5 -0.15 -22.04 8.73
N LEU A 6 1.13 -22.17 8.42
CA LEU A 6 1.60 -23.07 7.36
C LEU A 6 2.00 -24.41 7.99
N THR A 7 1.62 -25.51 7.35
CA THR A 7 2.03 -26.87 7.72
C THR A 7 3.07 -27.38 6.72
N ASP A 8 3.62 -28.58 6.88
CA ASP A 8 4.47 -29.21 5.87
C ASP A 8 3.69 -29.56 4.59
N ALA A 9 2.41 -29.88 4.72
CA ALA A 9 1.55 -30.28 3.60
C ALA A 9 0.79 -29.11 2.95
N GLY A 10 0.74 -27.92 3.57
CA GLY A 10 0.08 -26.75 3.02
C GLY A 10 -0.22 -25.65 4.04
N ALA A 11 -1.50 -25.38 4.29
CA ALA A 11 -1.97 -24.31 5.18
C ALA A 11 -3.12 -24.77 6.08
N GLU A 12 -3.12 -24.33 7.34
CA GLU A 12 -4.17 -24.60 8.33
C GLU A 12 -5.09 -23.38 8.48
N LEU A 13 -6.40 -23.63 8.51
CA LEU A 13 -7.43 -22.63 8.80
C LEU A 13 -7.78 -22.60 10.31
N PRO A 14 -8.42 -21.53 10.82
CA PRO A 14 -8.74 -21.41 12.25
C PRO A 14 -9.61 -22.52 12.84
N ASP A 15 -10.40 -23.21 12.01
CA ASP A 15 -11.26 -24.33 12.39
C ASP A 15 -10.52 -25.69 12.40
N GLY A 16 -9.21 -25.69 12.12
CA GLY A 16 -8.38 -26.89 12.02
C GLY A 16 -8.39 -27.56 10.64
N THR A 17 -9.14 -27.02 9.67
CA THR A 17 -9.14 -27.53 8.30
C THR A 17 -7.76 -27.35 7.66
N GLU A 18 -7.20 -28.42 7.09
CA GLU A 18 -5.94 -28.36 6.34
C GLU A 18 -6.19 -28.28 4.83
N LEU A 19 -5.68 -27.22 4.22
CA LEU A 19 -5.61 -27.06 2.77
C LEU A 19 -4.29 -27.61 2.26
N ARG A 20 -4.32 -28.77 1.61
CA ARG A 20 -3.11 -29.41 1.06
C ARG A 20 -2.61 -28.69 -0.19
N ALA A 21 -1.38 -28.20 -0.11
CA ALA A 21 -0.66 -27.58 -1.21
C ALA A 21 0.84 -27.81 -1.02
N PRO A 22 1.51 -28.60 -1.89
CA PRO A 22 2.95 -28.85 -1.77
C PRO A 22 3.79 -27.57 -1.95
N ARG A 23 3.18 -26.52 -2.54
CA ARG A 23 3.79 -25.22 -2.76
C ARG A 23 2.80 -24.13 -2.32
N VAL A 24 3.23 -23.26 -1.42
CA VAL A 24 2.41 -22.16 -0.87
C VAL A 24 3.11 -20.83 -1.15
N VAL A 25 2.36 -19.86 -1.69
CA VAL A 25 2.81 -18.48 -1.86
C VAL A 25 2.09 -17.61 -0.83
N VAL A 26 2.85 -16.99 0.07
CA VAL A 26 2.36 -16.01 1.02
C VAL A 26 2.37 -14.63 0.37
N ALA A 27 1.19 -14.13 0.01
CA ALA A 27 0.98 -12.83 -0.64
C ALA A 27 0.29 -11.83 0.31
N THR A 28 0.67 -11.85 1.59
CA THR A 28 0.09 -11.00 2.64
C THR A 28 0.98 -9.80 2.94
N GLY A 29 0.47 -8.86 3.74
CA GLY A 29 1.29 -7.77 4.30
C GLY A 29 2.46 -8.31 5.16
N PRO A 30 3.53 -7.52 5.34
CA PRO A 30 4.79 -7.97 5.94
C PRO A 30 4.61 -8.60 7.33
N GLU A 31 3.76 -8.05 8.18
CA GLU A 31 3.52 -8.58 9.52
C GLU A 31 2.91 -10.00 9.46
N ALA A 32 1.84 -10.17 8.69
CA ALA A 32 1.21 -11.48 8.51
C ALA A 32 2.16 -12.49 7.84
N ALA A 33 2.99 -12.02 6.90
CA ALA A 33 4.00 -12.86 6.25
C ALA A 33 5.04 -13.36 7.26
N ALA A 34 5.54 -12.49 8.15
CA ALA A 34 6.49 -12.86 9.19
C ALA A 34 5.90 -13.86 10.20
N ARG A 35 4.61 -13.75 10.53
CA ARG A 35 3.93 -14.75 11.38
C ARG A 35 3.79 -16.11 10.70
N LEU A 36 3.45 -16.13 9.40
CA LEU A 36 3.25 -17.37 8.64
C LEU A 36 4.58 -18.05 8.25
N LEU A 37 5.66 -17.29 8.15
CA LEU A 37 6.99 -17.75 7.76
C LEU A 37 8.03 -17.32 8.81
N PRO A 38 8.19 -18.07 9.91
CA PRO A 38 9.18 -17.76 10.94
C PRO A 38 10.59 -17.62 10.36
N GLY A 39 11.30 -16.57 10.77
CA GLY A 39 12.64 -16.23 10.25
C GLY A 39 12.63 -15.36 8.98
N LEU A 40 11.47 -15.03 8.43
CA LEU A 40 11.36 -14.07 7.35
C LEU A 40 11.68 -12.66 7.86
N ALA A 41 12.79 -12.08 7.38
CA ALA A 41 13.07 -10.67 7.57
C ALA A 41 12.09 -9.81 6.76
N VAL A 42 11.31 -8.99 7.45
CA VAL A 42 10.40 -8.02 6.86
C VAL A 42 10.82 -6.59 7.24
N PRO A 43 10.66 -5.62 6.34
CA PRO A 43 11.01 -4.23 6.63
C PRO A 43 10.04 -3.64 7.66
N GLU A 44 10.48 -2.59 8.35
CA GLU A 44 9.57 -1.65 9.00
C GLU A 44 8.58 -1.09 7.97
N THR A 45 7.43 -0.59 8.44
CA THR A 45 6.39 -0.04 7.58
C THR A 45 6.03 1.38 8.00
N ARG A 46 5.41 2.11 7.07
CA ARG A 46 4.89 3.46 7.31
C ARG A 46 3.37 3.45 7.28
N THR A 47 2.76 3.99 8.32
CA THR A 47 1.33 4.31 8.34
C THR A 47 1.10 5.59 7.54
N VAL A 48 0.04 5.61 6.73
CA VAL A 48 -0.35 6.76 5.91
C VAL A 48 -1.84 7.01 6.08
N THR A 49 -2.23 8.26 6.27
CA THR A 49 -3.62 8.71 6.27
C THR A 49 -3.87 9.50 5.00
N THR A 50 -4.92 9.14 4.26
CA THR A 50 -5.39 9.94 3.11
C THR A 50 -6.66 10.67 3.48
N TYR A 51 -6.64 11.99 3.36
CA TYR A 51 -7.78 12.87 3.54
C TYR A 51 -8.42 13.11 2.18
N TYR A 52 -9.73 12.86 2.10
CA TYR A 52 -10.52 13.19 0.93
C TYR A 52 -11.36 14.43 1.20
N HIS A 53 -11.24 15.42 0.31
CA HIS A 53 -12.03 16.65 0.35
C HIS A 53 -12.87 16.79 -0.91
N ALA A 54 -14.11 17.24 -0.74
CA ALA A 54 -14.92 17.76 -1.84
C ALA A 54 -14.75 19.28 -1.90
N ALA A 55 -14.45 19.80 -3.10
CA ALA A 55 -14.40 21.23 -3.36
C ALA A 55 -15.44 21.63 -4.41
N PRO A 56 -15.95 22.87 -4.39
CA PRO A 56 -16.88 23.35 -5.41
C PRO A 56 -16.23 23.48 -6.79
N HIS A 57 -14.91 23.73 -6.84
CA HIS A 57 -14.12 23.84 -8.06
C HIS A 57 -12.75 23.19 -7.83
N PRO A 58 -12.11 22.65 -8.88
CA PRO A 58 -10.80 22.04 -8.72
C PRO A 58 -9.77 23.16 -8.45
N PRO A 59 -8.88 22.98 -7.46
CA PRO A 59 -7.82 23.95 -7.20
C PRO A 59 -6.72 23.97 -8.28
N LEU A 60 -6.67 22.91 -9.09
CA LEU A 60 -5.74 22.72 -10.20
C LEU A 60 -6.49 21.91 -11.26
N HIS A 61 -6.48 22.36 -12.51
CA HIS A 61 -7.19 21.71 -13.62
C HIS A 61 -6.32 20.67 -14.35
N GLU A 62 -5.01 20.65 -14.10
CA GLU A 62 -4.15 19.62 -14.66
C GLU A 62 -4.17 18.34 -13.80
N PRO A 63 -4.16 17.14 -14.43
CA PRO A 63 -4.05 15.85 -13.73
C PRO A 63 -2.63 15.62 -13.20
N THR A 64 -2.25 16.41 -12.20
CA THR A 64 -0.89 16.48 -11.65
C THR A 64 -0.84 16.03 -10.20
N LEU A 65 0.24 15.35 -9.83
CA LEU A 65 0.58 15.05 -8.45
C LEU A 65 1.42 16.20 -7.87
N VAL A 66 0.94 16.85 -6.82
CA VAL A 66 1.64 17.94 -6.15
C VAL A 66 2.26 17.42 -4.86
N VAL A 67 3.49 17.83 -4.56
CA VAL A 67 4.23 17.44 -3.35
C VAL A 67 4.61 18.69 -2.54
N ASP A 68 4.63 18.57 -1.22
CA ASP A 68 5.05 19.66 -0.33
C ASP A 68 6.51 19.52 0.07
N SER A 69 7.32 20.53 -0.25
CA SER A 69 8.74 20.57 0.13
C SER A 69 8.95 20.65 1.64
N ALA A 70 8.01 21.25 2.38
CA ALA A 70 8.02 21.32 3.84
C ALA A 70 7.53 20.00 4.50
N ARG A 71 7.11 19.02 3.69
CA ARG A 71 6.64 17.69 4.12
C ARG A 71 5.47 17.73 5.11
N ARG A 72 4.60 18.74 5.02
CA ARG A 72 3.33 18.80 5.78
C ARG A 72 2.33 17.75 5.27
N PHE A 73 2.46 17.37 4.00
CA PHE A 73 1.83 16.19 3.40
C PHE A 73 2.80 15.53 2.42
N LEU A 74 2.54 14.27 2.07
CA LEU A 74 3.36 13.49 1.13
C LEU A 74 3.07 13.88 -0.32
N ASN A 75 1.79 13.89 -0.69
CA ASN A 75 1.31 14.32 -1.99
C ASN A 75 -0.18 14.68 -1.93
N THR A 76 -0.64 15.46 -2.90
CA THR A 76 -2.04 15.77 -3.14
C THR A 76 -2.33 15.75 -4.64
N CYS A 77 -3.56 15.40 -5.02
CA CYS A 77 -4.03 15.46 -6.39
C CYS A 77 -5.54 15.69 -6.44
N VAL A 78 -6.01 16.27 -7.55
CA VAL A 78 -7.43 16.38 -7.85
C VAL A 78 -7.86 15.15 -8.66
N LEU A 79 -8.37 14.13 -7.97
CA LEU A 79 -8.71 12.83 -8.57
C LEU A 79 -9.74 12.95 -9.69
N SER A 80 -10.69 13.89 -9.57
CA SER A 80 -11.70 14.13 -10.60
C SER A 80 -11.14 14.71 -11.90
N GLU A 81 -9.98 15.39 -11.88
CA GLU A 81 -9.31 15.83 -13.12
C GLU A 81 -8.60 14.67 -13.84
N VAL A 82 -8.29 13.59 -13.13
CA VAL A 82 -7.74 12.35 -13.71
C VAL A 82 -8.86 11.47 -14.24
N ALA A 83 -9.92 11.30 -13.44
CA ALA A 83 -11.07 10.46 -13.75
C ALA A 83 -12.38 11.22 -13.38
N PRO A 84 -13.03 11.90 -14.34
CA PRO A 84 -14.21 12.73 -14.07
C PRO A 84 -15.36 11.99 -13.37
N THR A 85 -15.46 10.67 -13.54
CA THR A 85 -16.49 9.85 -12.90
C THR A 85 -16.30 9.67 -11.39
N TYR A 86 -15.20 10.15 -10.80
CA TYR A 86 -14.93 10.04 -9.36
C TYR A 86 -15.62 11.13 -8.54
N ALA A 87 -16.20 12.14 -9.17
CA ALA A 87 -17.00 13.17 -8.51
C ALA A 87 -18.25 13.53 -9.34
N PRO A 88 -19.31 14.06 -8.71
CA PRO A 88 -20.38 14.75 -9.42
C PRO A 88 -19.85 15.92 -10.25
N ALA A 89 -20.60 16.32 -11.29
CA ALA A 89 -20.15 17.36 -12.23
C ALA A 89 -19.96 18.77 -11.61
N ASP A 90 -20.56 19.02 -10.43
CA ASP A 90 -20.48 20.28 -9.70
C ASP A 90 -19.50 20.23 -8.52
N ARG A 91 -18.66 19.20 -8.43
CA ARG A 91 -17.68 19.01 -7.37
C ARG A 91 -16.37 18.46 -7.92
N SER A 92 -15.30 18.73 -7.19
CA SER A 92 -14.00 18.11 -7.40
C SER A 92 -13.61 17.29 -6.19
N LEU A 93 -13.04 16.10 -6.44
CA LEU A 93 -12.54 15.22 -5.39
C LEU A 93 -11.02 15.41 -5.26
N ILE A 94 -10.57 15.89 -4.11
CA ILE A 94 -9.15 16.05 -3.78
C ILE A 94 -8.75 14.92 -2.84
N SER A 95 -7.62 14.28 -3.13
CA SER A 95 -6.99 13.28 -2.27
C SER A 95 -5.65 13.78 -1.81
N THR A 96 -5.42 13.80 -0.50
CA THR A 96 -4.16 14.25 0.10
C THR A 96 -3.64 13.21 1.09
N SER A 97 -2.46 12.66 0.83
CA SER A 97 -1.82 11.67 1.68
C SER A 97 -0.84 12.33 2.66
N VAL A 98 -0.95 11.97 3.94
CA VAL A 98 -0.13 12.44 5.05
C VAL A 98 0.51 11.25 5.75
N LEU A 99 1.74 11.41 6.23
CA LEU A 99 2.45 10.37 6.97
C LEU A 99 1.92 10.28 8.41
N GLY A 100 1.68 9.06 8.90
CA GLY A 100 1.15 8.82 10.24
C GLY A 100 -0.35 8.52 10.23
N SER A 101 -0.96 8.47 11.41
CA SER A 101 -2.37 8.11 11.64
C SER A 101 -3.31 9.31 11.80
N GLY A 102 -2.79 10.53 11.65
CA GLY A 102 -3.51 11.78 11.89
C GLY A 102 -3.54 12.19 13.36
N ALA A 103 -3.07 13.40 13.67
CA ALA A 103 -3.16 13.97 15.01
C ALA A 103 -4.45 14.82 15.18
N PRO A 104 -4.87 15.14 16.42
CA PRO A 104 -5.89 16.17 16.63
C PRO A 104 -5.46 17.49 15.97
N GLY A 105 -6.36 18.12 15.22
CA GLY A 105 -6.05 19.35 14.48
C GLY A 105 -5.25 19.16 13.18
N GLU A 106 -4.96 17.91 12.79
CA GLU A 106 -4.19 17.62 11.56
C GLU A 106 -4.92 18.14 10.33
N GLU A 107 -6.23 17.97 10.27
CA GLU A 107 -7.02 18.32 9.09
C GLU A 107 -7.10 19.83 8.88
N GLU A 108 -7.26 20.61 9.95
CA GLU A 108 -7.24 22.08 9.88
C GLU A 108 -5.87 22.60 9.43
N ARG A 109 -4.79 22.03 9.97
CA ARG A 109 -3.41 22.36 9.53
C ARG A 109 -3.18 21.97 8.08
N LEU A 110 -3.71 20.81 7.66
CA LEU A 110 -3.63 20.32 6.29
C LEU A 110 -4.35 21.26 5.33
N ARG A 111 -5.57 21.71 5.64
CA ARG A 111 -6.28 22.72 4.83
C ARG A 111 -5.47 23.99 4.66
N GLY A 112 -4.86 24.50 5.74
CA GLY A 112 -3.97 25.67 5.65
C GLY A 112 -2.77 25.45 4.72
N ALA A 113 -2.13 24.28 4.78
CA ALA A 113 -1.03 23.92 3.88
C ALA A 113 -1.49 23.78 2.42
N LEU A 114 -2.68 23.21 2.19
CA LEU A 114 -3.25 23.06 0.85
C LEU A 114 -3.64 24.40 0.25
N ALA A 115 -4.18 25.33 1.03
CA ALA A 115 -4.47 26.69 0.59
C ALA A 115 -3.20 27.41 0.09
N GLU A 116 -2.10 27.27 0.81
CA GLU A 116 -0.79 27.83 0.43
C GLU A 116 -0.25 27.19 -0.85
N VAL A 117 -0.24 25.85 -0.92
CA VAL A 117 0.37 25.11 -2.04
C VAL A 117 -0.44 25.27 -3.33
N TYR A 118 -1.77 25.17 -3.26
CA TYR A 118 -2.63 25.38 -4.41
C TYR A 118 -2.90 26.86 -4.72
N ARG A 119 -2.51 27.78 -3.83
CA ARG A 119 -2.80 29.22 -3.93
C ARG A 119 -4.30 29.48 -4.12
N THR A 120 -5.11 28.81 -3.32
CA THR A 120 -6.57 28.82 -3.40
C THR A 120 -7.18 28.91 -2.01
N ASP A 121 -8.42 29.36 -1.92
CA ASP A 121 -9.16 29.29 -0.67
C ASP A 121 -9.72 27.88 -0.47
N THR A 122 -9.35 27.25 0.64
CA THR A 122 -9.85 25.93 1.05
C THR A 122 -10.95 26.01 2.09
N SER A 123 -11.42 27.20 2.47
CA SER A 123 -12.42 27.39 3.53
C SER A 123 -13.74 26.67 3.24
N SER A 124 -14.10 26.56 1.95
CA SER A 124 -15.32 25.89 1.49
C SER A 124 -15.13 24.39 1.22
N TRP A 125 -13.95 23.82 1.49
CA TRP A 125 -13.70 22.41 1.25
C TRP A 125 -14.33 21.57 2.34
N GLU A 126 -15.14 20.61 1.93
CA GLU A 126 -15.79 19.65 2.81
C GLU A 126 -14.87 18.44 2.99
N LEU A 127 -14.49 18.12 4.23
CA LEU A 127 -13.85 16.84 4.54
C LEU A 127 -14.87 15.72 4.39
N LEU A 128 -14.66 14.81 3.45
CA LEU A 128 -15.51 13.63 3.27
C LEU A 128 -15.13 12.53 4.26
N ALA A 129 -13.85 12.15 4.27
CA ALA A 129 -13.32 11.13 5.17
C ALA A 129 -11.79 11.12 5.20
N PRO A 130 -11.19 10.88 6.37
CA PRO A 130 -9.83 10.37 6.48
C PRO A 130 -9.80 8.83 6.44
N TYR A 131 -8.87 8.25 5.69
CA TYR A 131 -8.60 6.81 5.69
C TYR A 131 -7.16 6.54 6.08
N THR A 132 -6.98 5.92 7.25
CA THR A 132 -5.67 5.50 7.75
C THR A 132 -5.41 4.06 7.35
N VAL A 133 -4.26 3.83 6.70
CA VAL A 133 -3.76 2.49 6.38
C VAL A 133 -2.52 2.26 7.24
N GLU A 134 -2.66 1.40 8.24
CA GLU A 134 -1.53 0.98 9.06
C GLU A 134 -0.60 0.07 8.26
N GLY A 135 0.70 0.32 8.39
CA GLY A 135 1.72 -0.40 7.62
C GLY A 135 1.53 -0.35 6.10
N ALA A 136 1.02 0.77 5.58
CA ALA A 136 0.65 0.96 4.17
C ALA A 136 1.77 0.65 3.18
N LEU A 137 3.00 1.04 3.50
CA LEU A 137 4.16 0.86 2.62
C LEU A 137 5.41 0.45 3.42
N PRO A 138 6.30 -0.36 2.83
CA PRO A 138 7.58 -0.69 3.46
C PRO A 138 8.46 0.56 3.57
N ALA A 139 9.19 0.66 4.68
CA ALA A 139 10.21 1.66 4.88
C ALA A 139 11.44 1.32 4.02
N MET A 140 11.53 1.94 2.85
CA MET A 140 12.62 1.71 1.89
C MET A 140 13.89 2.51 2.21
N THR A 141 14.53 2.26 3.37
CA THR A 141 15.80 2.90 3.72
C THR A 141 16.95 2.39 2.84
N ALA A 142 17.90 3.26 2.52
CA ALA A 142 19.06 2.91 1.69
C ALA A 142 20.12 2.14 2.52
N PRO A 143 20.79 1.13 1.94
CA PRO A 143 20.58 0.58 0.59
C PRO A 143 19.36 -0.38 0.56
N TRP A 144 18.44 -0.14 -0.39
CA TRP A 144 17.26 -0.98 -0.57
C TRP A 144 17.40 -1.93 -1.77
N PRO A 145 17.31 -3.26 -1.60
CA PRO A 145 17.36 -4.18 -2.73
C PRO A 145 16.05 -4.12 -3.53
N LEU A 146 16.18 -3.83 -4.84
CA LEU A 146 15.05 -3.64 -5.76
C LEU A 146 14.34 -4.96 -6.13
N SER A 147 14.96 -6.10 -5.83
CA SER A 147 14.35 -7.42 -5.97
C SER A 147 14.97 -8.38 -4.96
N ARG A 148 14.13 -9.23 -4.37
CA ARG A 148 14.54 -10.33 -3.50
C ARG A 148 14.01 -11.65 -4.09
N THR A 149 14.70 -12.75 -3.79
CA THR A 149 14.14 -14.09 -4.04
C THR A 149 12.80 -14.24 -3.33
N THR A 150 11.86 -14.97 -3.92
CA THR A 150 10.55 -15.24 -3.28
C THR A 150 10.60 -16.51 -2.46
N ARG A 151 11.48 -17.45 -2.78
CA ARG A 151 11.69 -18.68 -2.02
C ARG A 151 12.25 -18.39 -0.63
N VAL A 152 11.58 -18.92 0.40
CA VAL A 152 12.03 -18.86 1.80
C VAL A 152 12.59 -20.22 2.23
N THR A 153 11.82 -21.28 2.03
CA THR A 153 12.21 -22.68 2.23
C THR A 153 11.64 -23.53 1.09
N PRO A 154 11.99 -24.83 0.95
CA PRO A 154 11.42 -25.68 -0.08
C PRO A 154 9.89 -25.66 -0.08
N GLY A 155 9.28 -25.33 -1.22
CA GLY A 155 7.83 -25.24 -1.37
C GLY A 155 7.16 -24.06 -0.65
N ARG A 156 7.91 -23.11 -0.08
CA ARG A 156 7.35 -21.91 0.57
C ARG A 156 7.93 -20.65 -0.03
N TYR A 157 7.05 -19.79 -0.51
CA TYR A 157 7.39 -18.56 -1.20
C TYR A 157 6.67 -17.38 -0.56
N VAL A 158 7.22 -16.18 -0.72
CA VAL A 158 6.63 -14.91 -0.28
C VAL A 158 6.72 -13.87 -1.38
N CYS A 159 5.63 -13.15 -1.61
CA CYS A 159 5.58 -12.01 -2.51
C CYS A 159 4.81 -10.85 -1.85
N GLY A 160 4.99 -9.66 -2.40
CA GLY A 160 4.44 -8.41 -1.89
C GLY A 160 5.34 -7.23 -2.24
N ASP A 161 4.82 -6.03 -2.05
CA ASP A 161 5.56 -4.77 -2.20
C ASP A 161 6.83 -4.71 -1.32
N HIS A 162 6.83 -5.38 -0.17
CA HIS A 162 7.98 -5.56 0.72
C HIS A 162 9.09 -6.46 0.15
N ARG A 163 8.89 -7.10 -1.02
CA ARG A 163 9.89 -7.97 -1.69
C ARG A 163 10.61 -7.31 -2.87
N ALA A 164 10.13 -6.16 -3.34
CA ALA A 164 10.71 -5.41 -4.45
C ALA A 164 10.70 -3.91 -4.13
N THR A 165 10.18 -3.07 -5.03
CA THR A 165 9.88 -1.66 -4.74
C THR A 165 8.55 -1.55 -3.97
N GLY A 166 8.50 -0.72 -2.93
CA GLY A 166 7.30 -0.44 -2.13
C GLY A 166 6.23 0.28 -2.95
N SER A 167 5.51 -0.47 -3.79
CA SER A 167 4.58 0.03 -4.79
C SER A 167 3.71 -1.11 -5.33
N VAL A 168 2.59 -0.77 -5.95
CA VAL A 168 1.75 -1.73 -6.68
C VAL A 168 2.55 -2.50 -7.74
N GLN A 169 3.41 -1.79 -8.50
CA GLN A 169 4.23 -2.42 -9.53
C GLN A 169 5.25 -3.39 -8.95
N GLY A 170 5.86 -3.06 -7.81
CA GLY A 170 6.76 -3.96 -7.11
C GLY A 170 6.04 -5.19 -6.54
N ALA A 171 4.83 -5.02 -6.00
CA ALA A 171 4.00 -6.15 -5.58
C ALA A 171 3.70 -7.10 -6.74
N LEU A 172 3.23 -6.57 -7.88
CA LEU A 172 2.95 -7.36 -9.09
C LEU A 172 4.22 -8.05 -9.62
N ALA A 173 5.33 -7.34 -9.70
CA ALA A 173 6.61 -7.89 -10.15
C ALA A 173 7.09 -9.04 -9.24
N SER A 174 6.92 -8.90 -7.92
CA SER A 174 7.27 -9.95 -6.96
C SER A 174 6.35 -11.17 -7.07
N GLY A 175 5.05 -10.98 -7.33
CA GLY A 175 4.10 -12.07 -7.58
C GLY A 175 4.42 -12.83 -8.86
N ALA A 176 4.72 -12.12 -9.95
CA ALA A 176 5.17 -12.72 -11.20
C ALA A 176 6.49 -13.48 -11.05
N ARG A 177 7.39 -13.02 -10.18
CA ARG A 177 8.60 -13.77 -9.81
C ARG A 177 8.25 -15.04 -9.03
N ALA A 178 7.36 -14.96 -8.04
CA ALA A 178 6.96 -16.12 -7.25
C ALA A 178 6.34 -17.22 -8.12
N ALA A 179 5.47 -16.85 -9.07
CA ALA A 179 4.91 -17.80 -10.02
C ALA A 179 6.01 -18.53 -10.82
N ARG A 180 7.02 -17.80 -11.32
CA ARG A 180 8.15 -18.40 -12.05
C ARG A 180 8.99 -19.33 -11.18
N GLU A 181 9.30 -18.93 -9.95
CA GLU A 181 10.08 -19.74 -9.01
C GLU A 181 9.32 -21.02 -8.59
N VAL A 182 8.01 -20.92 -8.38
CA VAL A 182 7.11 -22.07 -8.14
C VAL A 182 7.12 -23.05 -9.31
N LEU A 183 7.05 -22.55 -10.56
CA LEU A 183 7.06 -23.39 -11.76
C LEU A 183 8.41 -24.05 -11.99
N ALA A 184 9.53 -23.34 -11.77
CA ALA A 184 10.87 -23.91 -11.89
C ALA A 184 11.09 -25.07 -10.92
N ASP A 185 10.57 -24.96 -9.69
CA ASP A 185 10.64 -26.02 -8.67
C ASP A 185 9.70 -27.21 -8.93
N ARG A 186 8.79 -27.11 -9.89
CA ARG A 186 8.03 -28.28 -10.37
C ARG A 186 8.85 -29.16 -11.30
N GLY A 187 9.92 -28.62 -11.90
CA GLY A 187 10.77 -29.31 -12.87
C GLY A 187 12.11 -29.83 -12.33
N GLY A 188 12.38 -29.73 -11.02
CA GLY A 188 13.56 -30.36 -10.40
C GLY A 188 13.41 -31.90 -10.34
N PRO A 189 14.52 -32.67 -10.41
CA PRO A 189 14.45 -34.13 -10.40
C PRO A 189 13.79 -34.64 -9.11
N GLN A 190 12.88 -35.60 -9.26
CA GLN A 190 12.29 -36.38 -8.15
C GLN A 190 13.33 -37.29 -7.52
#